data_AF-A0A9R1CVK3-F1
#
_entry.id   AF-A0A9R1CVK3-F1
#
_cell.length_a   1.000
_cell.length_b   1.000
_cell.length_c   1.000
_cell.angle_alpha   90.00
_cell.angle_beta   90.00
_cell.angle_gamma   90.00
#
_symmetry.space_group_name_H-M   'P 1'
#
loop_
_entity.id
_entity.type
_entity.pdbx_description
1 polymer ?
#
loop_
_entity_poly.entity_id
_entity_poly.type
_entity_poly.pdbx_seq_one_letter_code
_entity_poly.pdbx_strand_id
1 'polypeptide(L)'
;MAEQLEISPYLIAELRRRHNLYTADEYEDIAGRLLSYILGLYFGRWSSDGISTDKEEILSICPYSNEFSDFVQESIESLFDEPATVLDQIRSNLGNSPSEWMRKQFFRNHHTDEYKRRGQRTPIYWQLESSNGAFSCFVYYHEIDENTLPKLRGQYLDPRIDELENELETLNAQTSGDNPDKELLKRKEKVQDDLDDIKEFRETIDEMVDDGVSVDVEKGIWENIKEWDQYEVLKTGLPKLKSSYSR
;
A
#
# COMPACT_ATOMS: atom_id res chain seq x y z
N MET A 1 12.40 15.27 30.44
CA MET A 1 13.88 15.30 30.42
C MET A 1 14.45 16.26 29.38
N ALA A 2 13.88 16.39 28.16
CA ALA A 2 14.37 17.37 27.17
C ALA A 2 14.06 18.84 27.53
N GLU A 3 12.91 19.12 28.15
CA GLU A 3 12.56 20.48 28.63
C GLU A 3 13.48 21.02 29.75
N GLN A 4 14.26 20.16 30.42
CA GLN A 4 15.15 20.56 31.52
C GLN A 4 16.59 20.89 31.07
N LEU A 5 16.94 20.66 29.80
CA LEU A 5 18.33 20.77 29.32
C LEU A 5 18.55 21.79 28.18
N GLU A 6 17.50 22.48 27.72
CA GLU A 6 17.55 23.42 26.57
C GLU A 6 18.18 22.85 25.28
N ILE A 7 18.30 21.52 25.17
CA ILE A 7 18.81 20.86 23.98
C ILE A 7 17.68 20.75 22.95
N SER A 8 17.90 21.29 21.75
CA SER A 8 16.88 21.23 20.70
C SER A 8 16.56 19.78 20.32
N PRO A 9 15.29 19.45 19.97
CA PRO A 9 14.92 18.11 19.50
C PRO A 9 15.78 17.62 18.32
N TYR A 10 16.18 18.54 17.45
CA TYR A 10 17.12 18.29 16.35
C TYR A 10 18.48 17.79 16.86
N LEU A 11 19.09 18.50 17.83
CA LEU A 11 20.39 18.12 18.37
C LEU A 11 20.33 16.77 19.11
N ILE A 12 19.22 16.48 19.81
CA ILE A 12 18.98 15.17 20.41
C ILE A 12 18.92 14.09 19.34
N ALA A 13 18.18 14.32 18.25
CA ALA A 13 18.06 13.37 17.15
C ALA A 13 19.42 13.14 16.46
N GLU A 14 20.20 14.21 16.26
CA GLU A 14 21.53 14.15 15.65
C GLU A 14 22.52 13.38 16.53
N LEU A 15 22.51 13.62 17.85
CA LEU A 15 23.32 12.88 18.81
C LEU A 15 22.94 11.40 18.84
N ARG A 16 21.63 11.09 18.86
CA ARG A 16 21.15 9.70 18.81
C ARG A 16 21.61 8.99 17.53
N ARG A 17 21.53 9.66 16.38
CA ARG A 17 22.01 9.13 15.09
C ARG A 17 23.52 8.88 15.14
N ARG A 18 24.29 9.87 15.59
CA ARG A 18 25.77 9.82 15.64
C ARG A 18 26.30 8.73 16.58
N HIS A 19 25.57 8.44 17.64
CA HIS A 19 25.94 7.42 18.62
C HIS A 19 25.22 6.07 18.41
N ASN A 20 24.54 5.88 17.27
CA ASN A 20 23.76 4.69 16.93
C ASN A 20 22.82 4.23 18.07
N LEU A 21 22.12 5.20 18.68
CA LEU A 21 21.25 4.98 19.83
C LEU A 21 19.80 4.66 19.43
N TYR A 22 19.51 4.60 18.12
CA TYR A 22 18.21 4.14 17.64
C TYR A 22 18.20 2.62 17.52
N THR A 23 17.11 2.03 17.98
CA THR A 23 16.77 0.63 17.76
C THR A 23 16.38 0.39 16.30
N ALA A 24 16.43 -0.87 15.84
CA ALA A 24 15.99 -1.23 14.49
C ALA A 24 14.52 -0.82 14.26
N ASP A 25 13.65 -1.06 15.23
CA ASP A 25 12.24 -0.68 15.18
C ASP A 25 12.04 0.85 15.03
N GLU A 26 12.89 1.67 15.66
CA GLU A 26 12.84 3.13 15.50
C GLU A 26 13.28 3.56 14.09
N TYR A 27 14.28 2.90 13.50
CA TYR A 27 14.68 3.18 12.12
C TYR A 27 13.61 2.76 11.11
N GLU A 28 12.94 1.63 11.33
CA GLU A 28 11.79 1.20 10.53
C GLU A 28 10.63 2.20 10.64
N ASP A 29 10.29 2.66 11.86
CA ASP A 29 9.23 3.65 12.09
C ASP A 29 9.54 4.99 11.39
N ILE A 30 10.80 5.44 11.40
CA ILE A 30 11.23 6.65 10.67
C ILE A 30 11.05 6.47 9.16
N ALA A 31 11.50 5.34 8.60
CA ALA A 31 11.36 5.06 7.17
C ALA A 31 9.88 4.93 6.77
N GLY A 32 9.07 4.27 7.59
CA GLY A 32 7.63 4.14 7.40
C GLY A 32 6.91 5.49 7.40
N ARG A 33 7.28 6.42 8.29
CA ARG A 33 6.71 7.78 8.31
C ARG A 33 7.05 8.58 7.05
N LEU A 34 8.27 8.43 6.53
CA LEU A 34 8.66 9.06 5.28
C LEU A 34 7.83 8.50 4.11
N LEU A 35 7.66 7.18 4.03
CA LEU A 35 6.78 6.57 3.02
C LEU A 35 5.31 6.99 3.19
N SER A 36 4.83 7.14 4.43
CA SER A 36 3.50 7.67 4.71
C SER A 36 3.33 9.12 4.23
N TYR A 37 4.38 9.93 4.33
CA TYR A 37 4.39 11.30 3.83
C TYR A 37 4.36 11.31 2.31
N ILE A 38 5.20 10.50 1.65
CA ILE A 38 5.22 10.32 0.19
C ILE A 38 3.86 9.83 -0.31
N LEU A 39 3.25 8.84 0.33
CA LEU A 39 1.89 8.40 0.00
C LEU A 39 0.87 9.55 0.10
N GLY A 40 1.04 10.43 1.10
CA GLY A 40 0.22 11.65 1.21
C GLY A 40 0.49 12.69 0.13
N LEU A 41 1.72 12.78 -0.39
CA LEU A 41 2.02 13.60 -1.57
C LEU A 41 1.32 13.03 -2.81
N TYR A 42 1.42 11.72 -3.02
CA TYR A 42 0.75 11.01 -4.13
C TYR A 42 -0.75 11.34 -4.18
N PHE A 43 -1.45 11.20 -3.05
CA PHE A 43 -2.87 11.50 -2.96
C PHE A 43 -3.22 13.00 -2.82
N GLY A 44 -2.25 13.91 -3.00
CA GLY A 44 -2.47 15.35 -2.90
C GLY A 44 -2.89 15.85 -1.51
N ARG A 45 -2.71 15.03 -0.46
CA ARG A 45 -2.96 15.41 0.95
C ARG A 45 -1.93 16.43 1.42
N TRP A 46 -0.69 16.30 0.95
CA TRP A 46 0.39 17.24 1.18
C TRP A 46 0.84 17.82 -0.16
N SER A 47 1.40 19.02 -0.13
CA SER A 47 2.01 19.67 -1.30
C SER A 47 3.48 19.96 -0.99
N SER A 48 4.35 19.67 -1.95
CA SER A 48 5.77 20.05 -1.90
C SER A 48 6.14 20.74 -3.20
N ASP A 49 6.97 21.78 -3.11
CA ASP A 49 7.54 22.40 -4.30
C ASP A 49 8.31 21.34 -5.11
N GLY A 50 8.04 21.26 -6.41
CA GLY A 50 8.69 20.31 -7.33
C GLY A 50 7.96 18.98 -7.56
N ILE A 51 6.94 18.64 -6.76
CA ILE A 51 6.15 17.42 -6.94
C ILE A 51 4.74 17.80 -7.37
N SER A 52 4.43 17.60 -8.65
CA SER A 52 3.07 17.77 -9.18
C SER A 52 2.33 16.44 -9.03
N THR A 53 1.22 16.44 -8.31
CA THR A 53 0.32 15.30 -8.26
C THR A 53 -1.02 15.66 -8.87
N ASP A 54 -1.43 14.89 -9.86
CA ASP A 54 -2.84 14.81 -10.21
C ASP A 54 -3.52 14.09 -9.05
N LYS A 55 -4.65 14.63 -8.59
CA LYS A 55 -5.39 14.01 -7.49
C LYS A 55 -5.92 12.67 -7.96
N GLU A 56 -5.25 11.60 -7.57
CA GLU A 56 -5.73 10.24 -7.73
C GLU A 56 -6.36 9.76 -6.42
N GLU A 57 -7.32 8.87 -6.53
CA GLU A 57 -8.03 8.24 -5.42
C GLU A 57 -7.54 6.81 -5.16
N ILE A 58 -6.89 6.18 -6.15
CA ILE A 58 -6.40 4.80 -6.12
C ILE A 58 -4.91 4.79 -6.50
N LEU A 59 -4.10 4.05 -5.74
CA LEU A 59 -2.72 3.73 -6.06
C LEU A 59 -2.54 2.22 -6.15
N SER A 60 -2.03 1.71 -7.27
CA SER A 60 -1.66 0.29 -7.38
C SER A 60 -0.31 0.01 -6.71
N ILE A 61 -0.23 -1.04 -5.89
CA ILE A 61 1.00 -1.47 -5.20
C ILE A 61 1.34 -2.94 -5.48
N CYS A 62 0.86 -3.45 -6.61
CA CYS A 62 1.14 -4.79 -7.10
C CYS A 62 2.64 -4.96 -7.42
N PRO A 63 3.23 -6.17 -7.24
CA PRO A 63 4.64 -6.42 -7.56
C PRO A 63 5.05 -6.14 -9.01
N TYR A 64 4.08 -6.03 -9.91
CA TYR A 64 4.27 -5.82 -11.34
C TYR A 64 4.04 -4.35 -11.76
N SER A 65 3.54 -3.51 -10.84
CA SER A 65 3.44 -2.06 -11.04
C SER A 65 4.67 -1.39 -10.44
N ASN A 66 5.30 -0.50 -11.22
CA ASN A 66 6.38 0.36 -10.72
C ASN A 66 5.87 1.73 -10.30
N GLU A 67 4.59 2.04 -10.46
CA GLU A 67 3.99 3.35 -10.21
C GLU A 67 4.42 3.95 -8.86
N PHE A 68 4.22 3.22 -7.76
CA PHE A 68 4.63 3.71 -6.45
C PHE A 68 6.16 3.78 -6.28
N SER A 69 6.90 2.83 -6.87
CA SER A 69 8.37 2.81 -6.78
C SER A 69 8.98 4.03 -7.48
N ASP A 70 8.46 4.35 -8.67
CA ASP A 70 8.88 5.48 -9.49
C ASP A 70 8.52 6.79 -8.77
N PHE A 71 7.30 6.88 -8.23
CA PHE A 71 6.88 8.05 -7.46
C PHE A 71 7.72 8.27 -6.18
N VAL A 72 8.10 7.20 -5.48
CA VAL A 72 9.02 7.27 -4.33
C VAL A 72 10.38 7.79 -4.77
N GLN A 73 10.89 7.32 -5.89
CA GLN A 73 12.18 7.78 -6.42
C GLN A 73 12.12 9.28 -6.77
N GLU A 74 11.13 9.71 -7.57
CA GLU A 74 10.95 11.11 -7.94
C GLU A 74 10.77 12.01 -6.71
N SER A 75 9.97 11.56 -5.73
CA SER A 75 9.77 12.29 -4.48
C SER A 75 11.08 12.46 -3.70
N ILE A 76 11.91 11.42 -3.63
CA ILE A 76 13.18 11.49 -2.90
C ILE A 76 14.20 12.37 -3.65
N GLU A 77 14.24 12.31 -4.98
CA GLU A 77 15.06 13.18 -5.82
C GLU A 77 14.68 14.65 -5.65
N SER A 78 13.41 14.96 -5.46
CA SER A 78 12.94 16.33 -5.22
C SER A 78 13.15 16.81 -3.77
N LEU A 79 13.08 15.91 -2.78
CA LEU A 79 13.09 16.28 -1.36
C LEU A 79 14.49 16.30 -0.73
N PHE A 80 15.46 15.62 -1.32
CA PHE A 80 16.79 15.41 -0.70
C PHE A 80 17.93 15.62 -1.69
N ASP A 81 19.03 16.23 -1.20
CA ASP A 81 20.23 16.48 -2.01
C ASP A 81 21.01 15.20 -2.38
N GLU A 82 20.89 14.13 -1.59
CA GLU A 82 21.57 12.84 -1.78
C GLU A 82 20.57 11.67 -1.91
N PRO A 83 19.76 11.61 -2.98
CA PRO A 83 18.62 10.69 -3.08
C PRO A 83 19.00 9.20 -3.03
N ALA A 84 20.13 8.83 -3.63
CA ALA A 84 20.62 7.45 -3.62
C ALA A 84 20.93 6.95 -2.20
N THR A 85 21.60 7.79 -1.39
CA THR A 85 21.91 7.49 0.00
C THR A 85 20.63 7.33 0.84
N VAL A 86 19.63 8.17 0.61
CA VAL A 86 18.34 8.10 1.30
C VAL A 86 17.59 6.83 0.93
N LEU A 87 17.53 6.47 -0.36
CA LEU A 87 16.89 5.24 -0.83
C LEU A 87 17.54 3.98 -0.23
N ASP A 88 18.87 3.93 -0.17
CA ASP A 88 19.59 2.81 0.44
C ASP A 88 19.34 2.72 1.95
N GLN A 89 19.27 3.86 2.65
CA GLN A 89 18.90 3.89 4.07
C GLN A 89 17.46 3.41 4.30
N ILE A 90 16.50 3.84 3.46
CA ILE A 90 15.12 3.37 3.55
C ILE A 90 15.08 1.85 3.38
N ARG A 91 15.69 1.32 2.32
CA ARG A 91 15.73 -0.14 2.07
C ARG A 91 16.37 -0.90 3.23
N SER A 92 17.48 -0.38 3.77
CA SER A 92 18.15 -0.98 4.92
C SER A 92 17.28 -0.96 6.18
N ASN A 93 16.57 0.13 6.44
CA ASN A 93 15.74 0.29 7.63
C ASN A 93 14.46 -0.54 7.58
N LEU A 94 13.88 -0.72 6.38
CA LEU A 94 12.68 -1.54 6.17
C LEU A 94 12.98 -3.04 5.98
N GLY A 95 14.24 -3.38 5.71
CA GLY A 95 14.67 -4.75 5.36
C GLY A 95 14.05 -5.30 4.06
N ASN A 96 13.35 -4.47 3.29
CA ASN A 96 12.63 -4.79 2.06
C ASN A 96 12.63 -3.57 1.12
N SER A 97 12.16 -3.76 -0.11
CA SER A 97 11.87 -2.61 -0.98
C SER A 97 10.73 -1.76 -0.40
N PRO A 98 10.71 -0.42 -0.64
CA PRO A 98 9.62 0.44 -0.22
C PRO A 98 8.23 -0.10 -0.62
N SER A 99 8.08 -0.51 -1.87
CA SER A 99 6.81 -1.01 -2.43
C SER A 99 6.37 -2.32 -1.79
N GLU A 100 7.31 -3.24 -1.53
CA GLU A 100 7.00 -4.49 -0.84
C GLU A 100 6.62 -4.26 0.64
N TRP A 101 7.33 -3.36 1.33
CA TRP A 101 7.00 -3.00 2.71
C TRP A 101 5.65 -2.28 2.78
N MET A 102 5.35 -1.39 1.84
CA MET A 102 4.03 -0.74 1.73
C MET A 102 2.92 -1.76 1.52
N ARG A 103 3.14 -2.72 0.61
CA ARG A 103 2.17 -3.79 0.38
C ARG A 103 1.97 -4.67 1.59
N LYS A 104 3.02 -5.06 2.32
CA LYS A 104 2.92 -6.09 3.36
C LYS A 104 2.67 -5.55 4.77
N GLN A 105 3.33 -4.44 5.13
CA GLN A 105 3.47 -3.97 6.51
C GLN A 105 2.78 -2.63 6.75
N PHE A 106 2.77 -1.70 5.78
CA PHE A 106 2.30 -0.34 6.02
C PHE A 106 0.89 -0.28 6.61
N PHE A 107 -0.12 -0.82 5.92
CA PHE A 107 -1.50 -0.76 6.42
C PHE A 107 -1.65 -1.50 7.76
N ARG A 108 -1.12 -2.72 7.86
CA ARG A 108 -1.33 -3.63 8.99
C ARG A 108 -0.59 -3.23 10.27
N ASN A 109 0.64 -2.73 10.14
CA ASN A 109 1.59 -2.61 11.24
C ASN A 109 2.10 -1.18 11.46
N HIS A 110 1.93 -0.28 10.47
CA HIS A 110 2.40 1.10 10.60
C HIS A 110 1.23 2.07 10.68
N HIS A 111 0.51 2.23 9.57
CA HIS A 111 -0.59 3.18 9.41
C HIS A 111 -1.67 2.96 10.45
N THR A 112 -2.17 1.72 10.60
CA THR A 112 -3.24 1.44 11.56
C THR A 112 -2.78 1.51 13.02
N ASP A 113 -1.49 1.30 13.29
CA ASP A 113 -0.89 1.42 14.64
C ASP A 113 -0.77 2.89 15.11
N GLU A 114 -0.54 3.84 14.20
CA GLU A 114 -0.49 5.26 14.54
C GLU A 114 -1.81 5.75 15.15
N TYR A 115 -2.94 5.25 14.67
CA TYR A 115 -4.27 5.60 15.18
C TYR A 115 -4.54 5.01 16.57
N LYS A 116 -4.02 3.81 16.86
CA LYS A 116 -4.14 3.15 18.18
C LYS A 116 -3.54 4.01 19.28
N ARG A 117 -2.35 4.58 19.02
CA ARG A 117 -1.59 5.40 20.00
C ARG A 117 -2.32 6.68 20.41
N ARG A 118 -3.24 7.19 19.59
CA ARG A 118 -3.92 8.50 19.79
C ARG A 118 -5.37 8.37 20.27
N GLY A 119 -5.88 7.16 20.46
CA GLY A 119 -7.30 6.92 20.81
C GLY A 119 -8.29 7.39 19.75
N GLN A 120 -7.79 7.72 18.55
CA GLN A 120 -8.61 8.18 17.43
C GLN A 120 -8.86 7.04 16.46
N ARG A 121 -10.10 6.95 16.03
CA ARG A 121 -10.57 6.01 15.02
C ARG A 121 -10.41 6.73 13.70
N THR A 122 -9.51 6.25 12.83
CA THR A 122 -9.85 5.81 11.46
C THR A 122 -8.68 5.96 10.46
N PRO A 123 -8.19 4.85 9.87
CA PRO A 123 -7.22 4.95 8.78
C PRO A 123 -7.87 5.62 7.57
N ILE A 124 -7.18 6.59 6.97
CA ILE A 124 -7.67 7.32 5.78
C ILE A 124 -7.17 6.73 4.45
N TYR A 125 -6.06 5.99 4.48
CA TYR A 125 -5.64 5.11 3.40
C TYR A 125 -6.15 3.71 3.69
N TRP A 126 -6.94 3.15 2.79
CA TRP A 126 -7.50 1.81 2.90
C TRP A 126 -6.77 0.91 1.92
N GLN A 127 -6.21 -0.20 2.41
CA GLN A 127 -5.57 -1.17 1.53
C GLN A 127 -6.56 -2.26 1.15
N LEU A 128 -6.88 -2.33 -0.14
CA LEU A 128 -7.61 -3.45 -0.71
C LEU A 128 -6.61 -4.48 -1.22
N GLU A 129 -6.90 -5.76 -1.02
CA GLU A 129 -6.06 -6.85 -1.50
C GLU A 129 -6.93 -8.07 -1.80
N SER A 130 -6.63 -8.76 -2.90
CA SER A 130 -7.22 -10.06 -3.20
C SER A 130 -6.78 -11.11 -2.17
N SER A 131 -7.53 -12.20 -2.02
CA SER A 131 -7.33 -13.20 -0.97
C SER A 131 -5.89 -13.75 -0.87
N ASN A 132 -5.26 -13.98 -2.02
CA ASN A 132 -3.87 -14.46 -2.13
C ASN A 132 -2.87 -13.34 -2.49
N GLY A 133 -3.33 -12.10 -2.62
CA GLY A 133 -2.52 -10.93 -2.89
C GLY A 133 -1.93 -10.87 -4.30
N ALA A 134 -2.61 -11.47 -5.28
CA ALA A 134 -2.36 -11.26 -6.70
C ALA A 134 -2.57 -9.80 -7.12
N PHE A 135 -3.50 -9.11 -6.45
CA PHE A 135 -3.75 -7.68 -6.62
C PHE A 135 -3.78 -6.96 -5.26
N SER A 136 -3.21 -5.76 -5.17
CA SER A 136 -3.37 -4.87 -4.03
C SER A 136 -3.28 -3.41 -4.45
N CYS A 137 -4.13 -2.57 -3.85
CA CYS A 137 -4.11 -1.13 -4.05
C CYS A 137 -4.37 -0.40 -2.72
N PHE A 138 -3.99 0.88 -2.69
CA PHE A 138 -4.47 1.83 -1.68
C PHE A 138 -5.57 2.68 -2.27
N VAL A 139 -6.60 2.95 -1.47
CA VAL A 139 -7.66 3.91 -1.79
C VAL A 139 -7.65 5.01 -0.73
N TYR A 140 -7.76 6.26 -1.16
CA TYR A 140 -7.73 7.42 -0.26
C TYR A 140 -9.13 7.92 0.07
N TYR A 141 -9.57 7.69 1.31
CA TYR A 141 -10.92 7.97 1.80
C TYR A 141 -11.52 9.32 1.38
N HIS A 142 -10.71 10.39 1.42
CA HIS A 142 -11.23 11.74 1.17
C HIS A 142 -11.51 12.04 -0.31
N GLU A 143 -11.05 11.19 -1.23
CA GLU A 143 -11.27 11.33 -2.67
C GLU A 143 -12.10 10.15 -3.22
N ILE A 144 -12.62 9.25 -2.35
CA ILE A 144 -13.55 8.18 -2.76
C ILE A 144 -14.92 8.76 -3.08
N ASP A 145 -15.50 8.29 -4.17
CA ASP A 145 -16.85 8.59 -4.63
C ASP A 145 -17.57 7.34 -5.20
N GLU A 146 -18.77 7.52 -5.75
CA GLU A 146 -19.55 6.47 -6.43
C GLU A 146 -18.87 5.86 -7.65
N ASN A 147 -17.87 6.53 -8.24
CA ASN A 147 -17.14 6.08 -9.42
C ASN A 147 -15.85 5.34 -9.08
N THR A 148 -15.41 5.36 -7.83
CA THR A 148 -14.14 4.76 -7.39
C THR A 148 -14.09 3.25 -7.61
N LEU A 149 -15.13 2.50 -7.24
CA LEU A 149 -15.18 1.04 -7.46
C LEU A 149 -15.33 0.68 -8.96
N PRO A 150 -16.22 1.33 -9.74
CA PRO A 150 -16.23 1.16 -11.20
C PRO A 150 -14.88 1.45 -11.86
N LYS A 151 -14.15 2.49 -11.39
CA LYS A 151 -12.81 2.82 -11.86
C LYS A 151 -11.79 1.75 -11.47
N LEU A 152 -11.80 1.28 -10.21
CA LEU A 152 -10.94 0.20 -9.74
C LEU A 152 -11.08 -1.04 -10.65
N ARG A 153 -12.31 -1.44 -10.95
CA ARG A 153 -12.60 -2.53 -11.88
C ARG A 153 -12.02 -2.27 -13.28
N GLY A 154 -12.47 -1.19 -13.93
CA GLY A 154 -12.20 -0.98 -15.35
C GLY A 154 -10.78 -0.52 -15.68
N GLN A 155 -10.10 0.19 -14.77
CA GLN A 155 -8.79 0.79 -15.02
C GLN A 155 -7.64 0.04 -14.36
N TYR A 156 -7.91 -0.82 -13.36
CA TYR A 156 -6.86 -1.54 -12.64
C TYR A 156 -7.05 -3.06 -12.68
N LEU A 157 -8.25 -3.58 -12.43
CA LEU A 157 -8.49 -5.04 -12.39
C LEU A 157 -8.56 -5.64 -13.80
N ASP A 158 -9.41 -5.08 -14.68
CA ASP A 158 -9.61 -5.60 -16.03
C ASP A 158 -8.27 -5.63 -16.83
N PRO A 159 -7.45 -4.56 -16.86
CA PRO A 159 -6.15 -4.61 -17.55
C PRO A 159 -5.20 -5.65 -16.95
N ARG A 160 -5.23 -5.83 -15.63
CA ARG A 160 -4.34 -6.80 -14.96
C ARG A 160 -4.76 -8.24 -15.24
N ILE A 161 -6.06 -8.50 -15.34
CA ILE A 161 -6.60 -9.79 -15.77
C ILE A 161 -6.16 -10.08 -17.21
N ASP A 162 -6.33 -9.11 -18.13
CA ASP A 162 -5.91 -9.26 -19.52
C ASP A 162 -4.40 -9.58 -19.63
N GLU A 163 -3.56 -8.91 -18.84
CA GLU A 163 -2.11 -9.19 -18.77
C GLU A 163 -1.83 -10.64 -18.34
N LEU A 164 -2.49 -11.12 -17.29
CA LEU A 164 -2.31 -12.47 -16.76
C LEU A 164 -2.83 -13.53 -17.75
N GLU A 165 -3.95 -13.29 -18.42
CA GLU A 165 -4.48 -14.17 -19.46
C GLU A 165 -3.51 -14.31 -20.64
N ASN A 166 -2.95 -13.18 -21.12
CA ASN A 166 -1.95 -13.17 -22.19
C ASN A 166 -0.65 -13.88 -21.78
N GLU A 167 -0.19 -13.68 -20.54
CA GLU A 167 0.98 -14.39 -19.99
C GLU A 167 0.71 -15.90 -19.92
N LEU A 168 -0.47 -16.30 -19.45
CA LEU A 168 -0.88 -17.70 -19.35
C LEU A 168 -0.98 -18.38 -20.72
N GLU A 169 -1.53 -17.71 -21.73
CA GLU A 169 -1.57 -18.22 -23.11
C GLU A 169 -0.15 -18.48 -23.64
N THR A 170 0.76 -17.53 -23.41
CA THR A 170 2.17 -17.65 -23.81
C THR A 170 2.84 -18.84 -23.13
N LEU A 171 2.63 -19.00 -21.81
CA LEU A 171 3.18 -20.12 -21.04
C LEU A 171 2.58 -21.47 -21.45
N ASN A 172 1.29 -21.51 -21.79
CA ASN A 172 0.63 -22.69 -22.35
C ASN A 172 1.31 -23.14 -23.66
N ALA A 173 1.56 -22.21 -24.58
CA ALA A 173 2.25 -22.51 -25.84
C ALA A 173 3.68 -23.03 -25.61
N GLN A 174 4.42 -22.42 -24.67
CA GLN A 174 5.79 -22.83 -24.34
C GLN A 174 5.87 -24.19 -23.62
N THR A 175 4.80 -24.60 -22.93
CA THR A 175 4.77 -25.85 -22.14
C THR A 175 4.09 -27.02 -22.85
N SER A 176 3.70 -26.87 -24.12
CA SER A 176 2.92 -27.87 -24.88
C SER A 176 3.72 -29.08 -25.43
N GLY A 177 5.05 -29.12 -25.26
CA GLY A 177 5.91 -30.22 -25.77
C GLY A 177 6.09 -31.39 -24.79
N ASP A 178 6.75 -32.48 -25.23
CA ASP A 178 6.88 -33.74 -24.47
C ASP A 178 7.80 -33.69 -23.23
N ASN A 179 8.48 -32.57 -22.98
CA ASN A 179 9.31 -32.38 -21.77
C ASN A 179 9.45 -30.88 -21.45
N PRO A 180 8.39 -30.23 -20.96
CA PRO A 180 8.40 -28.80 -20.69
C PRO A 180 9.33 -28.46 -19.51
N ASP A 181 9.94 -27.27 -19.58
CA ASP A 181 10.80 -26.78 -18.51
C ASP A 181 10.01 -26.66 -17.19
N LYS A 182 10.58 -27.20 -16.11
CA LYS A 182 9.94 -27.19 -14.78
C LYS A 182 9.73 -25.79 -14.23
N GLU A 183 10.63 -24.85 -14.52
CA GLU A 183 10.47 -23.46 -14.09
C GLU A 183 9.33 -22.77 -14.84
N LEU A 184 9.14 -23.07 -16.13
CA LEU A 184 8.00 -22.58 -16.90
C LEU A 184 6.67 -23.16 -16.40
N LEU A 185 6.65 -24.44 -16.01
CA LEU A 185 5.45 -25.05 -15.39
C LEU A 185 5.09 -24.40 -14.06
N LYS A 186 6.08 -24.14 -13.18
CA LYS A 186 5.83 -23.41 -11.93
C LYS A 186 5.35 -21.98 -12.17
N ARG A 187 5.93 -21.29 -13.16
CA ARG A 187 5.48 -19.93 -13.51
C ARG A 187 4.04 -19.97 -14.02
N LYS A 188 3.70 -20.95 -14.86
CA LYS A 188 2.33 -21.17 -15.35
C LYS A 188 1.34 -21.40 -14.21
N GLU A 189 1.68 -22.29 -13.27
CA GLU A 189 0.86 -22.56 -12.08
C GLU A 189 0.64 -21.27 -11.27
N LYS A 190 1.72 -20.52 -10.99
CA LYS A 190 1.60 -19.25 -10.29
C LYS A 190 0.73 -18.22 -11.03
N VAL A 191 0.87 -18.09 -12.35
CA VAL A 191 0.06 -17.15 -13.15
C VAL A 191 -1.41 -17.56 -13.16
N GLN A 192 -1.69 -18.87 -13.21
CA GLN A 192 -3.05 -19.39 -13.07
C GLN A 192 -3.64 -19.06 -11.70
N ASP A 193 -2.89 -19.30 -10.62
CA ASP A 193 -3.33 -18.98 -9.25
C ASP A 193 -3.56 -17.47 -9.08
N ASP A 194 -2.64 -16.63 -9.57
CA ASP A 194 -2.76 -15.17 -9.53
C ASP A 194 -3.99 -14.71 -10.34
N LEU A 195 -4.29 -15.35 -11.48
CA LEU A 195 -5.44 -15.03 -12.35
C LEU A 195 -6.77 -15.41 -11.70
N ASP A 196 -6.85 -16.58 -11.07
CA ASP A 196 -8.07 -17.03 -10.39
C ASP A 196 -8.35 -16.13 -9.17
N ASP A 197 -7.31 -15.77 -8.40
CA ASP A 197 -7.42 -14.88 -7.25
C ASP A 197 -7.92 -13.47 -7.61
N ILE A 198 -7.38 -12.86 -8.67
CA ILE A 198 -7.83 -11.52 -9.10
C ILE A 198 -9.24 -11.55 -9.71
N LYS A 199 -9.65 -12.65 -10.36
CA LYS A 199 -11.00 -12.81 -10.90
C LYS A 199 -12.04 -12.91 -9.79
N GLU A 200 -11.77 -13.69 -8.75
CA GLU A 200 -12.62 -13.73 -7.55
C GLU A 200 -12.73 -12.36 -6.90
N PHE A 201 -11.59 -11.66 -6.73
CA PHE A 201 -11.60 -10.30 -6.19
C PHE A 201 -12.41 -9.32 -7.06
N ARG A 202 -12.31 -9.42 -8.39
CA ARG A 202 -13.11 -8.62 -9.33
C ARG A 202 -14.61 -8.88 -9.17
N GLU A 203 -15.01 -10.13 -9.00
CA GLU A 203 -16.42 -10.50 -8.74
C GLU A 203 -16.92 -9.84 -7.45
N THR A 204 -16.14 -9.84 -6.38
CA THR A 204 -16.48 -9.11 -5.15
C THR A 204 -16.62 -7.61 -5.39
N ILE A 205 -15.74 -6.99 -6.20
CA ILE A 205 -15.87 -5.57 -6.55
C ILE A 205 -17.13 -5.32 -7.39
N ASP A 206 -17.51 -6.23 -8.29
CA ASP A 206 -18.77 -6.14 -9.04
C ASP A 206 -19.98 -6.19 -8.12
N GLU A 207 -20.00 -7.12 -7.14
CA GLU A 207 -21.05 -7.18 -6.13
C GLU A 207 -21.16 -5.87 -5.34
N MET A 208 -20.03 -5.31 -4.90
CA MET A 208 -20.02 -4.00 -4.21
C MET A 208 -20.57 -2.87 -5.08
N VAL A 209 -20.28 -2.87 -6.39
CA VAL A 209 -20.81 -1.88 -7.33
C VAL A 209 -22.32 -2.04 -7.50
N ASP A 210 -22.80 -3.28 -7.67
CA ASP A 210 -24.22 -3.60 -7.85
C ASP A 210 -25.04 -3.28 -6.59
N ASP A 211 -24.46 -3.47 -5.40
CA ASP A 211 -25.05 -3.09 -4.11
C ASP A 211 -24.98 -1.58 -3.84
N GLY A 212 -24.29 -0.81 -4.71
CA GLY A 212 -24.18 0.64 -4.60
C GLY A 212 -23.29 1.10 -3.45
N VAL A 213 -22.30 0.29 -3.07
CA VAL A 213 -21.36 0.61 -2.00
C VAL A 213 -20.56 1.87 -2.38
N SER A 214 -20.60 2.87 -1.50
CA SER A 214 -19.84 4.11 -1.66
C SER A 214 -19.45 4.65 -0.27
N VAL A 215 -18.96 5.88 -0.21
CA VAL A 215 -18.59 6.57 1.03
C VAL A 215 -19.58 7.70 1.32
N ASP A 216 -20.21 7.63 2.48
CA ASP A 216 -21.01 8.72 3.04
C ASP A 216 -20.17 9.50 4.07
N VAL A 217 -19.73 10.70 3.70
CA VAL A 217 -18.86 11.53 4.53
C VAL A 217 -19.50 11.85 5.90
N GLU A 218 -20.83 11.94 5.99
CA GLU A 218 -21.53 12.28 7.23
C GLU A 218 -21.49 11.14 8.26
N LYS A 219 -21.44 9.88 7.81
CA LYS A 219 -21.28 8.71 8.70
C LYS A 219 -19.88 8.63 9.31
N GLY A 220 -18.90 9.30 8.69
CA GLY A 220 -17.51 9.27 9.08
C GLY A 220 -16.79 7.97 8.68
N ILE A 221 -15.46 8.03 8.68
CA ILE A 221 -14.59 6.99 8.11
C ILE A 221 -14.83 5.60 8.71
N TRP A 222 -15.18 5.53 10.01
CA TRP A 222 -15.30 4.25 10.73
C TRP A 222 -16.53 3.43 10.33
N GLU A 223 -17.63 4.09 9.99
CA GLU A 223 -18.82 3.38 9.54
C GLU A 223 -18.68 2.98 8.06
N ASN A 224 -18.08 3.82 7.23
CA ASN A 224 -17.82 3.46 5.83
C ASN A 224 -16.84 2.29 5.70
N ILE A 225 -15.73 2.28 6.46
CA ILE A 225 -14.78 1.16 6.39
C ILE A 225 -15.39 -0.17 6.88
N LYS A 226 -16.39 -0.13 7.78
CA LYS A 226 -17.15 -1.32 8.20
C LYS A 226 -18.03 -1.88 7.11
N GLU A 227 -18.62 -1.01 6.31
CA GLU A 227 -19.43 -1.42 5.16
C GLU A 227 -18.56 -2.15 4.15
N TRP A 228 -17.36 -1.63 3.86
CA TRP A 228 -16.41 -2.25 2.95
C TRP A 228 -15.82 -3.57 3.51
N ASP A 229 -15.56 -3.65 4.82
CA ASP A 229 -15.07 -4.86 5.49
C ASP A 229 -16.04 -6.06 5.40
N GLN A 230 -17.33 -5.84 5.12
CA GLN A 230 -18.32 -6.92 4.96
C GLN A 230 -18.05 -7.79 3.72
N TYR A 231 -17.37 -7.22 2.72
CA TYR A 231 -16.98 -7.90 1.49
C TYR A 231 -15.59 -8.53 1.59
N GLU A 232 -14.95 -8.48 2.77
CA GLU A 232 -13.61 -9.05 3.02
C GLU A 232 -12.49 -8.52 2.10
N VAL A 233 -12.70 -7.38 1.43
CA VAL A 233 -11.74 -6.77 0.48
C VAL A 233 -10.54 -6.09 1.16
N LEU A 234 -10.62 -5.82 2.46
CA LEU A 234 -9.54 -5.16 3.21
C LEU A 234 -8.42 -6.15 3.53
N LYS A 235 -7.18 -5.81 3.18
CA LYS A 235 -6.00 -6.62 3.53
C LYS A 235 -5.95 -7.01 5.01
N THR A 236 -6.35 -6.10 5.88
CA THR A 236 -6.45 -6.34 7.32
C THR A 236 -7.84 -5.97 7.80
N GLY A 237 -8.70 -6.98 7.94
CA GLY A 237 -10.07 -6.77 8.38
C GLY A 237 -10.23 -6.14 9.77
N LEU A 238 -11.39 -5.54 10.02
CA LEU A 238 -11.64 -4.74 11.23
C LEU A 238 -11.50 -5.47 12.56
N PRO A 239 -11.73 -6.79 12.70
CA PRO A 239 -11.47 -7.48 13.97
C PRO A 239 -9.99 -7.46 14.38
N LYS A 240 -9.06 -7.52 13.41
CA LYS A 240 -7.62 -7.37 13.66
C LYS A 240 -7.26 -5.92 13.96
N LEU A 241 -7.99 -4.97 13.36
CA LEU A 241 -7.93 -3.56 13.76
C LEU A 241 -8.43 -3.37 15.20
N LYS A 242 -9.57 -3.97 15.60
CA LYS A 242 -10.20 -3.88 16.93
C LYS A 242 -9.47 -4.64 18.05
N SER A 243 -8.89 -5.82 17.81
CA SER A 243 -8.29 -6.65 18.89
C SER A 243 -7.06 -6.01 19.54
N SER A 244 -6.48 -5.02 18.86
CA SER A 244 -5.40 -4.19 19.39
C SER A 244 -5.86 -3.09 20.36
N TYR A 245 -7.16 -2.93 20.57
CA TYR A 245 -7.77 -1.98 21.52
C TYR A 245 -8.24 -2.62 22.83
N SER A 246 -8.10 -3.94 22.99
CA SER A 246 -8.57 -4.69 24.17
C SER A 246 -7.42 -5.20 25.07
N ARG A 247 -6.30 -4.48 25.14
CA ARG A 247 -5.27 -4.71 26.17
C ARG A 247 -5.03 -3.48 26.99
#